data_AF-A0A842KW67-F1
#
_entry.id   AF-A0A842KW67-F1
#
_cell.length_a   1.000
_cell.length_b   1.000
_cell.length_c   1.000
_cell.angle_alpha   90.00
_cell.angle_beta   90.00
_cell.angle_gamma   90.00
#
_symmetry.space_group_name_H-M   'P 1'
#
loop_
_entity.id
_entity.type
_entity.pdbx_description
1 polymer ?
#
loop_
_entity_poly.entity_id
_entity_poly.type
_entity_poly.pdbx_seq_one_letter_code
_entity_poly.pdbx_strand_id
1 'polypeptide(L)'
;KITKAVGARHFWLIKPVKEFFTEPSEYLQDLKKNYIVKGKVDKIKDLIIPQEINFIDLLTLEEPLIIHMETKDRKPLYIKYGSRKILQTKIDGKYPLYSNIRRLYSYHDVHFNMIRERTLRMIGDINDNLKNKGNKWGINFRYPSLCILGYCISVDPFDNECPIKEKCRLCDGKKFWSAVKYKRKIFPKFHLNLRVRNLPDIEKPLFYNLQTITYDELKEDVEFVYDSVYVYLPRLFTDYLLREIEITPLGYLARTSLISLSFNSTLLTFYISTILEDAELLELLKFKYFLFQQFKKYSSALDSALEYEKYKSSTIDTNTSEFLKFVEESLVHTLAHLFLLFLITKKVQIDPEKITYYISDSSIFILENSKNDGMGFVETIKNEIKEKNPTLIFKEFVDWALEFLSKHETHINKYQEILFSEAQKSF
;
A
#
# COMPACT_ATOMS: atom_id res chain seq x y z
N LYS A 1 -2.77 28.61 -7.46
CA LYS A 1 -4.14 28.73 -8.03
C LYS A 1 -4.57 27.48 -8.80
N ILE A 2 -3.84 27.03 -9.83
CA ILE A 2 -4.21 25.83 -10.63
C ILE A 2 -4.37 24.58 -9.77
N THR A 3 -3.36 24.21 -8.96
CA THR A 3 -3.42 23.02 -8.11
C THR A 3 -4.62 23.02 -7.15
N LYS A 4 -5.12 24.19 -6.75
CA LYS A 4 -6.34 24.31 -5.92
C LYS A 4 -7.60 23.88 -6.68
N ALA A 5 -7.65 24.11 -7.99
CA ALA A 5 -8.76 23.72 -8.85
C ALA A 5 -8.64 22.26 -9.33
N VAL A 6 -7.46 21.84 -9.80
CA VAL A 6 -7.27 20.53 -10.46
C VAL A 6 -6.85 19.41 -9.51
N GLY A 7 -6.42 19.72 -8.29
CA GLY A 7 -5.90 18.72 -7.36
C GLY A 7 -4.67 18.00 -7.92
N ALA A 8 -4.54 16.70 -7.65
CA ALA A 8 -3.43 15.81 -7.96
C ALA A 8 -3.10 15.74 -9.47
N ARG A 9 -2.49 16.80 -9.99
CA ARG A 9 -2.14 16.98 -11.40
C ARG A 9 -0.83 16.33 -11.81
N HIS A 10 -0.04 15.89 -10.84
CA HIS A 10 1.30 15.37 -11.05
C HIS A 10 1.33 13.88 -10.72
N PHE A 11 1.94 13.08 -11.59
CA PHE A 11 2.13 11.65 -11.36
C PHE A 11 3.50 11.20 -11.86
N TRP A 12 3.90 10.01 -11.44
CA TRP A 12 5.06 9.30 -11.94
C TRP A 12 4.75 7.80 -11.93
N LEU A 13 5.55 7.01 -12.64
CA LEU A 13 5.35 5.58 -12.79
C LEU A 13 6.66 4.84 -12.66
N ILE A 14 6.58 3.66 -12.05
CA ILE A 14 7.63 2.66 -11.97
C ILE A 14 7.24 1.53 -12.92
N LYS A 15 8.22 0.94 -13.59
CA LYS A 15 8.02 -0.15 -14.56
C LYS A 15 7.43 -1.39 -13.86
N PRO A 16 6.25 -1.87 -14.28
CA PRO A 16 5.71 -3.16 -13.82
C PRO A 16 6.60 -4.34 -14.24
N VAL A 17 6.59 -5.43 -13.47
CA VAL A 17 7.34 -6.66 -13.80
C VAL A 17 6.64 -7.46 -14.89
N LYS A 18 5.31 -7.59 -14.79
CA LYS A 18 4.46 -8.33 -15.74
C LYS A 18 4.14 -7.52 -16.98
N GLU A 19 3.36 -8.10 -17.89
CA GLU A 19 2.97 -7.47 -19.15
C GLU A 19 2.40 -6.06 -18.91
N PHE A 20 2.97 -5.11 -19.65
CA PHE A 20 2.66 -3.70 -19.52
C PHE A 20 2.88 -2.97 -20.85
N PHE A 21 1.97 -2.06 -21.19
CA PHE A 21 2.13 -1.12 -22.30
C PHE A 21 1.49 0.22 -21.97
N THR A 22 1.91 1.26 -22.71
CA THR A 22 1.31 2.59 -22.64
C THR A 22 0.86 3.06 -24.01
N GLU A 23 -0.22 3.84 -24.02
CA GLU A 23 -0.67 4.62 -25.16
C GLU A 23 -0.67 6.09 -24.72
N PRO A 24 0.22 6.96 -25.23
CA PRO A 24 1.22 6.71 -26.29
C PRO A 24 2.41 5.84 -25.83
N SER A 25 3.12 5.25 -26.80
CA SER A 25 4.20 4.27 -26.56
C SER A 25 5.54 4.90 -26.17
N GLU A 26 5.69 6.22 -26.25
CA GLU A 26 6.91 6.94 -25.82
C GLU A 26 7.26 6.65 -24.35
N TYR A 27 6.25 6.67 -23.47
CA TYR A 27 6.43 6.40 -22.04
C TYR A 27 6.88 4.95 -21.76
N LEU A 28 6.49 4.01 -22.62
CA LEU A 28 6.95 2.63 -22.55
C LEU A 28 8.45 2.54 -22.87
N GLN A 29 8.97 3.35 -23.79
CA GLN A 29 10.40 3.40 -24.10
C GLN A 29 11.20 4.00 -22.94
N ASP A 30 10.70 5.10 -22.35
CA ASP A 30 11.32 5.70 -21.17
C ASP A 30 11.39 4.72 -20.00
N LEU A 31 10.28 4.03 -19.70
CA LEU A 31 10.21 3.01 -18.65
C LEU A 31 11.10 1.81 -18.94
N LYS A 32 11.23 1.38 -20.19
CA LYS A 32 12.15 0.29 -20.58
C LYS A 32 13.61 0.67 -20.36
N LYS A 33 13.97 1.93 -20.63
CA LYS A 33 15.34 2.43 -20.51
C LYS A 33 15.75 2.73 -19.08
N ASN A 34 14.84 3.33 -18.30
CA ASN A 34 15.20 3.97 -17.04
C ASN A 34 14.43 3.42 -15.82
N TYR A 35 13.59 2.40 -15.99
CA TYR A 35 12.74 1.77 -14.97
C TYR A 35 11.68 2.69 -14.32
N ILE A 36 11.83 4.01 -14.43
CA ILE A 36 10.84 5.02 -14.10
C ILE A 36 10.54 5.87 -15.33
N VAL A 37 9.36 6.48 -15.36
CA VAL A 37 8.90 7.19 -16.56
C VAL A 37 9.73 8.42 -16.91
N LYS A 38 10.15 9.23 -15.93
CA LYS A 38 11.06 10.37 -16.13
C LYS A 38 11.89 10.61 -14.87
N GLY A 39 13.20 10.77 -15.04
CA GLY A 39 14.12 10.95 -13.92
C GLY A 39 15.47 10.26 -14.14
N LYS A 40 16.17 9.96 -13.06
CA LYS A 40 17.43 9.22 -13.06
C LYS A 40 17.42 8.20 -11.95
N VAL A 41 17.93 7.01 -12.25
CA VAL A 41 18.03 5.93 -11.28
C VAL A 41 19.42 5.33 -11.31
N ASP A 42 19.88 4.90 -10.14
CA ASP A 42 20.99 3.97 -10.03
C ASP A 42 20.44 2.56 -9.83
N LYS A 43 21.23 1.57 -10.27
CA LYS A 43 20.88 0.17 -10.10
C LYS A 43 21.96 -0.52 -9.27
N ILE A 44 21.55 -1.11 -8.14
CA ILE A 44 22.39 -1.93 -7.28
C ILE A 44 21.76 -3.31 -7.23
N LYS A 45 22.44 -4.32 -7.78
CA LYS A 45 21.87 -5.67 -7.99
C LYS A 45 20.55 -5.60 -8.79
N ASP A 46 19.43 -6.06 -8.22
CA ASP A 46 18.08 -5.96 -8.78
C ASP A 46 17.31 -4.70 -8.31
N LEU A 47 17.84 -3.96 -7.34
CA LEU A 47 17.21 -2.78 -6.74
C LEU A 47 17.46 -1.51 -7.56
N ILE A 48 16.39 -0.77 -7.83
CA ILE A 48 16.42 0.55 -8.45
C ILE A 48 16.34 1.63 -7.37
N ILE A 49 17.29 2.55 -7.35
CA ILE A 49 17.37 3.65 -6.39
C ILE A 49 17.17 4.97 -7.16
N PRO A 50 16.04 5.68 -6.97
CA PRO A 50 15.82 6.97 -7.62
C PRO A 50 16.79 8.03 -7.12
N GLN A 51 17.54 8.63 -8.05
CA GLN A 51 18.34 9.82 -7.79
C GLN A 51 17.54 11.10 -8.11
N GLU A 52 16.65 11.02 -9.09
CA GLU A 52 15.82 12.14 -9.54
C GLU A 52 14.47 11.58 -10.02
N ILE A 53 13.36 12.16 -9.57
CA ILE A 53 12.00 11.84 -10.06
C ILE A 53 11.41 13.10 -10.69
N ASN A 54 11.09 13.02 -11.97
CA ASN A 54 10.46 14.11 -12.70
C ASN A 54 8.96 13.81 -12.89
N PHE A 55 8.12 14.52 -12.16
CA PHE A 55 6.67 14.34 -12.26
C PHE A 55 6.13 14.80 -13.62
N ILE A 56 5.18 14.03 -14.14
CA ILE A 56 4.43 14.37 -15.35
C ILE A 56 3.16 15.12 -14.95
N ASP A 57 2.92 16.27 -15.57
CA ASP A 57 1.71 17.06 -15.36
C ASP A 57 0.60 16.65 -16.35
N LEU A 58 -0.49 16.12 -15.80
CA LEU A 58 -1.67 15.62 -16.52
C LEU A 58 -2.28 16.64 -17.49
N LEU A 59 -2.11 17.93 -17.20
CA LEU A 59 -2.64 19.03 -18.02
C LEU A 59 -1.74 19.40 -19.19
N THR A 60 -0.50 18.92 -19.22
CA THR A 60 0.49 19.23 -20.28
C THR A 60 0.70 18.10 -21.27
N LEU A 61 -0.03 17.00 -21.06
CA LEU A 61 -0.04 15.84 -21.94
C LEU A 61 -0.60 16.23 -23.31
N GLU A 62 0.12 15.83 -24.36
CA GLU A 62 -0.27 16.05 -25.76
C GLU A 62 -1.36 15.07 -26.20
N GLU A 63 -1.51 13.98 -25.44
CA GLU A 63 -2.58 13.01 -25.55
C GLU A 63 -2.78 12.30 -24.20
N PRO A 64 -4.00 11.85 -23.85
CA PRO A 64 -4.22 11.14 -22.59
C PRO A 64 -3.42 9.84 -22.57
N LEU A 65 -2.71 9.61 -21.47
CA LEU A 65 -1.93 8.40 -21.24
C LEU A 65 -2.85 7.28 -20.73
N ILE A 66 -2.92 6.16 -21.45
CA ILE A 66 -3.53 4.93 -20.99
C ILE A 66 -2.43 3.92 -20.68
N ILE A 67 -2.39 3.48 -19.42
CA ILE A 67 -1.48 2.46 -18.93
C ILE A 67 -2.27 1.16 -18.85
N HIS A 68 -1.73 0.09 -19.43
CA HIS A 68 -2.22 -1.27 -19.23
C HIS A 68 -1.19 -2.05 -18.43
N MET A 69 -1.65 -2.75 -17.38
CA MET A 69 -0.82 -3.58 -16.52
C MET A 69 -1.54 -4.90 -16.24
N GLU A 70 -0.79 -6.00 -16.22
CA GLU A 70 -1.28 -7.27 -15.68
C GLU A 70 -1.05 -7.33 -14.16
N THR A 71 -2.12 -7.62 -13.41
CA THR A 71 -2.06 -7.82 -11.96
C THR A 71 -1.62 -9.23 -11.59
N LYS A 72 -1.30 -9.46 -10.32
CA LYS A 72 -0.79 -10.76 -9.84
C LYS A 72 -1.73 -11.93 -10.13
N ASP A 73 -3.04 -11.69 -10.05
CA ASP A 73 -4.13 -12.61 -10.40
C ASP A 73 -4.41 -12.72 -11.90
N ARG A 74 -3.49 -12.26 -12.76
CA ARG A 74 -3.55 -12.33 -14.24
C ARG A 74 -4.72 -11.58 -14.87
N LYS A 75 -5.30 -10.61 -14.15
CA LYS A 75 -6.36 -9.75 -14.69
C LYS A 75 -5.75 -8.44 -15.20
N PRO A 76 -6.31 -7.83 -16.25
CA PRO A 76 -5.83 -6.55 -16.74
C PRO A 76 -6.34 -5.41 -15.84
N LEU A 77 -5.49 -4.42 -15.59
CA LEU A 77 -5.84 -3.15 -14.99
C LEU A 77 -5.39 -2.01 -15.90
N TYR A 78 -6.34 -1.17 -16.28
CA TYR A 78 -6.09 0.02 -17.07
C TYR A 78 -6.17 1.27 -16.21
N ILE A 79 -5.22 2.20 -16.37
CA ILE A 79 -5.26 3.51 -15.73
C ILE A 79 -5.12 4.58 -16.81
N LYS A 80 -6.15 5.44 -16.95
CA LYS A 80 -6.12 6.61 -17.81
C LYS A 80 -5.75 7.85 -17.02
N TYR A 81 -4.72 8.54 -17.49
CA TYR A 81 -4.20 9.82 -17.03
C TYR A 81 -4.40 10.90 -18.10
N GLY A 82 -4.76 12.12 -17.67
CA GLY A 82 -5.00 13.25 -18.57
C GLY A 82 -6.43 13.31 -19.12
N SER A 83 -6.70 14.32 -19.94
CA SER A 83 -8.05 14.57 -20.46
C SER A 83 -8.09 15.02 -21.91
N ARG A 84 -8.90 14.33 -22.73
CA ARG A 84 -9.14 14.73 -24.13
C ARG A 84 -9.82 16.10 -24.21
N LYS A 85 -10.68 16.42 -23.24
CA LYS A 85 -11.38 17.72 -23.22
C LYS A 85 -10.41 18.88 -23.00
N ILE A 86 -9.44 18.70 -22.11
CA ILE A 86 -8.39 19.71 -21.85
C ILE A 86 -7.53 19.91 -23.10
N LEU A 87 -7.14 18.82 -23.78
CA LEU A 87 -6.37 18.88 -25.02
C LEU A 87 -7.07 19.71 -26.11
N GLN A 88 -8.39 19.51 -26.27
CA GLN A 88 -9.20 20.21 -27.27
C GLN A 88 -9.55 21.66 -26.88
N THR A 89 -9.31 22.06 -25.64
CA THR A 89 -9.69 23.38 -25.16
C THR A 89 -8.67 24.44 -25.62
N LYS A 90 -9.18 25.55 -26.15
CA LYS A 90 -8.38 26.70 -26.58
C LYS A 90 -8.78 27.95 -25.81
N ILE A 91 -7.78 28.73 -25.43
CA ILE A 91 -7.93 30.07 -24.89
C ILE A 91 -8.18 31.02 -26.06
N ASP A 92 -9.25 31.81 -25.97
CA ASP A 92 -9.71 32.75 -27.01
C ASP A 92 -9.88 32.09 -28.39
N GLY A 93 -10.20 30.78 -28.42
CA GLY A 93 -10.32 29.99 -29.66
C GLY A 93 -9.02 29.73 -30.41
N LYS A 94 -7.89 30.27 -29.95
CA LYS A 94 -6.61 30.29 -30.67
C LYS A 94 -5.55 29.41 -30.01
N TYR A 95 -5.33 29.61 -28.70
CA TYR A 95 -4.15 29.06 -28.04
C TYR A 95 -4.49 27.77 -27.26
N PRO A 96 -3.87 26.61 -27.56
CA PRO A 96 -4.18 25.37 -26.85
C PRO A 96 -3.89 25.49 -25.35
N LEU A 97 -4.84 25.03 -24.52
CA LEU A 97 -4.74 25.16 -23.08
C LEU A 97 -3.52 24.40 -22.53
N TYR A 98 -3.29 23.16 -22.97
CA TYR A 98 -2.18 22.32 -22.47
C TYR A 98 -0.80 22.95 -22.72
N SER A 99 -0.58 23.53 -23.90
CA SER A 99 0.66 24.20 -24.27
C SER A 99 0.90 25.45 -23.42
N ASN A 100 -0.15 26.22 -23.15
CA ASN A 100 -0.06 27.39 -22.25
C ASN A 100 0.18 27.01 -20.80
N ILE A 101 -0.35 25.86 -20.36
CA ILE A 101 -0.05 25.35 -19.02
C ILE A 101 1.44 24.98 -18.90
N ARG A 102 2.04 24.41 -19.95
CA ARG A 102 3.49 24.11 -19.98
C ARG A 102 4.32 25.41 -19.83
N ARG A 103 3.88 26.51 -20.43
CA ARG A 103 4.53 27.83 -20.33
C ARG A 103 4.45 28.47 -18.94
N LEU A 104 3.51 28.06 -18.08
CA LEU A 104 3.48 28.53 -16.68
C LEU A 104 4.72 28.16 -15.88
N TYR A 105 5.44 27.12 -16.31
CA TYR A 105 6.68 26.68 -15.68
C TYR A 105 7.90 27.51 -16.13
N SER A 106 7.77 28.34 -17.16
CA SER A 106 8.86 29.15 -17.71
C SER A 106 8.83 30.57 -17.15
N TYR A 107 9.87 30.96 -16.41
CA TYR A 107 9.91 32.22 -15.66
C TYR A 107 10.09 33.49 -16.53
N HIS A 108 10.40 33.35 -17.82
CA HIS A 108 10.89 34.46 -18.67
C HIS A 108 10.11 34.69 -19.98
N ASP A 109 8.90 34.12 -20.12
CA ASP A 109 8.13 34.28 -21.35
C ASP A 109 7.25 35.56 -21.31
N VAL A 110 7.80 36.66 -21.85
CA VAL A 110 7.13 37.98 -21.89
C VAL A 110 5.78 37.92 -22.63
N HIS A 111 5.67 37.09 -23.67
CA HIS A 111 4.42 36.91 -24.41
C HIS A 111 3.38 36.11 -23.61
N PHE A 112 3.82 35.19 -22.77
CA PHE A 112 2.93 34.40 -21.92
C PHE A 112 2.27 35.23 -20.82
N ASN A 113 2.93 36.28 -20.31
CA ASN A 113 2.35 37.17 -19.30
C ASN A 113 1.02 37.80 -19.75
N MET A 114 0.84 38.06 -21.05
CA MET A 114 -0.40 38.63 -21.60
C MET A 114 -1.59 37.66 -21.57
N ILE A 115 -1.33 36.35 -21.62
CA ILE A 115 -2.35 35.29 -21.71
C ILE A 115 -2.43 34.42 -20.45
N ARG A 116 -1.55 34.64 -19.47
CA ARG A 116 -1.51 33.91 -18.19
C ARG A 116 -2.83 33.98 -17.44
N GLU A 117 -3.36 35.18 -17.21
CA GLU A 117 -4.64 35.34 -16.49
C GLU A 117 -5.83 34.79 -17.29
N ARG A 118 -5.76 34.79 -18.63
CA ARG A 118 -6.77 34.16 -19.47
C ARG A 118 -6.71 32.63 -19.37
N THR A 119 -5.51 32.06 -19.32
CA THR A 119 -5.26 30.63 -19.07
C THR A 119 -5.84 30.20 -17.73
N LEU A 120 -5.59 30.97 -16.67
CA LEU A 120 -6.11 30.69 -15.33
C LEU A 120 -7.64 30.79 -15.27
N ARG A 121 -8.22 31.82 -15.91
CA ARG A 121 -9.68 31.97 -16.01
C ARG A 121 -10.32 30.80 -16.76
N MET A 122 -9.76 30.41 -17.90
CA MET A 122 -10.26 29.25 -18.66
C MET A 122 -10.31 27.98 -17.82
N ILE A 123 -9.29 27.69 -17.00
CA ILE A 123 -9.31 26.55 -16.07
C ILE A 123 -10.45 26.69 -15.04
N GLY A 124 -10.66 27.90 -14.50
CA GLY A 124 -11.79 28.21 -13.61
C GLY A 124 -13.14 27.99 -14.29
N ASP A 125 -13.31 28.49 -15.51
CA ASP A 125 -14.55 28.36 -16.27
C ASP A 125 -14.86 26.89 -16.55
N ILE A 126 -13.87 26.08 -16.92
CA ILE A 126 -14.05 24.64 -17.11
C ILE A 126 -14.48 23.96 -15.80
N ASN A 127 -13.83 24.32 -14.68
CA ASN A 127 -14.17 23.79 -13.37
C ASN A 127 -15.62 24.11 -12.98
N ASP A 128 -16.02 25.36 -13.13
CA ASP A 128 -17.34 25.82 -12.72
C ASP A 128 -18.43 25.26 -13.64
N ASN A 129 -18.15 25.15 -14.94
CA ASN A 129 -19.03 24.47 -15.89
C ASN A 129 -19.28 23.00 -15.53
N LEU A 130 -18.25 22.26 -15.07
CA LEU A 130 -18.44 20.88 -14.59
C LEU A 130 -19.29 20.83 -13.32
N LYS A 131 -19.06 21.74 -12.38
CA LYS A 131 -19.84 21.84 -11.14
C LYS A 131 -21.31 22.14 -11.42
N ASN A 132 -21.57 23.08 -12.33
CA ASN A 132 -22.92 23.46 -12.76
C ASN A 132 -23.66 22.31 -13.46
N LYS A 133 -22.93 21.39 -14.10
CA LYS A 133 -23.48 20.16 -14.70
C LYS A 133 -23.67 19.02 -13.68
N GLY A 134 -23.50 19.27 -12.39
CA GLY A 134 -23.73 18.30 -11.32
C GLY A 134 -22.48 17.54 -10.85
N ASN A 135 -21.31 17.72 -11.47
CA ASN A 135 -20.05 17.17 -10.96
C ASN A 135 -19.48 18.11 -9.88
N LYS A 136 -19.87 17.88 -8.63
CA LYS A 136 -19.45 18.68 -7.45
C LYS A 136 -17.92 18.84 -7.32
N TRP A 137 -17.15 17.93 -7.89
CA TRP A 137 -15.68 17.90 -7.81
C TRP A 137 -14.99 18.71 -8.91
N GLY A 138 -15.73 19.17 -9.92
CA GLY A 138 -15.18 19.95 -11.02
C GLY A 138 -14.08 19.20 -11.79
N ILE A 139 -12.99 19.91 -12.11
CA ILE A 139 -11.83 19.35 -12.84
C ILE A 139 -10.83 18.60 -11.96
N ASN A 140 -11.18 18.26 -10.74
CA ASN A 140 -10.22 17.73 -9.78
C ASN A 140 -9.85 16.27 -10.07
N PHE A 141 -8.60 16.03 -10.48
CA PHE A 141 -8.05 14.72 -10.82
C PHE A 141 -7.94 13.75 -9.63
N ARG A 142 -8.10 14.25 -8.40
CA ARG A 142 -8.15 13.37 -7.21
C ARG A 142 -9.37 12.46 -7.21
N TYR A 143 -10.41 12.77 -7.98
CA TYR A 143 -11.68 12.05 -7.95
C TYR A 143 -11.86 11.15 -9.20
N PRO A 144 -11.12 10.02 -9.28
CA PRO A 144 -11.18 9.16 -10.43
C PRO A 144 -12.54 8.47 -10.55
N SER A 145 -12.89 8.16 -11.79
CA SER A 145 -13.96 7.24 -12.15
C SER A 145 -13.37 5.84 -12.29
N LEU A 146 -14.15 4.81 -11.98
CA LEU A 146 -13.65 3.44 -11.88
C LEU A 146 -14.68 2.43 -12.35
N CYS A 147 -14.18 1.32 -12.91
CA CYS A 147 -14.98 0.16 -13.25
C CYS A 147 -15.19 -0.67 -11.98
N ILE A 148 -16.44 -0.97 -11.62
CA ILE A 148 -16.77 -1.75 -10.40
C ILE A 148 -16.29 -3.21 -10.46
N LEU A 149 -15.83 -3.67 -11.61
CA LEU A 149 -15.19 -4.98 -11.79
C LEU A 149 -13.65 -4.91 -11.66
N GLY A 150 -13.10 -3.70 -11.48
CA GLY A 150 -11.68 -3.47 -11.26
C GLY A 150 -10.80 -3.44 -12.50
N TYR A 151 -11.38 -3.28 -13.69
CA TYR A 151 -10.60 -3.29 -14.95
C TYR A 151 -10.04 -1.93 -15.36
N CYS A 152 -10.64 -0.82 -14.90
CA CYS A 152 -10.24 0.50 -15.38
C CYS A 152 -10.43 1.57 -14.31
N ILE A 153 -9.46 2.47 -14.23
CA ILE A 153 -9.47 3.71 -13.45
C ILE A 153 -9.22 4.85 -14.43
N SER A 154 -9.98 5.93 -14.34
CA SER A 154 -9.72 7.16 -15.10
C SER A 154 -9.74 8.35 -14.17
N VAL A 155 -8.67 9.15 -14.19
CA VAL A 155 -8.65 10.42 -13.47
C VAL A 155 -9.40 11.52 -14.24
N ASP A 156 -9.77 11.30 -15.50
CA ASP A 156 -10.42 12.29 -16.36
C ASP A 156 -11.84 12.60 -15.85
N PRO A 157 -12.12 13.84 -15.38
CA PRO A 157 -13.43 14.20 -14.85
C PRO A 157 -14.52 14.26 -15.93
N PHE A 158 -14.15 14.18 -17.21
CA PHE A 158 -15.07 14.18 -18.36
C PHE A 158 -15.46 12.77 -18.83
N ASP A 159 -14.82 11.72 -18.30
CA ASP A 159 -15.14 10.34 -18.67
C ASP A 159 -16.45 9.88 -18.02
N ASN A 160 -17.55 10.15 -18.71
CA ASN A 160 -18.89 9.65 -18.36
C ASN A 160 -19.12 8.21 -18.84
N GLU A 161 -18.20 7.66 -19.64
CA GLU A 161 -18.17 6.26 -20.09
C GLU A 161 -16.76 5.70 -19.84
N CYS A 162 -16.66 4.38 -19.72
CA CYS A 162 -15.39 3.68 -19.58
C CYS A 162 -14.49 3.97 -20.80
N PRO A 163 -13.26 4.49 -20.60
CA PRO A 163 -12.39 4.91 -21.71
C PRO A 163 -11.83 3.73 -22.51
N ILE A 164 -11.93 2.51 -21.99
CA ILE A 164 -11.45 1.28 -22.63
C ILE A 164 -12.60 0.39 -23.12
N LYS A 165 -13.80 0.94 -23.34
CA LYS A 165 -15.00 0.15 -23.69
C LYS A 165 -14.78 -0.79 -24.89
N GLU A 166 -14.02 -0.35 -25.88
CA GLU A 166 -13.69 -1.15 -27.08
C GLU A 166 -12.81 -2.37 -26.75
N LYS A 167 -12.03 -2.30 -25.68
CA LYS A 167 -11.16 -3.37 -25.18
C LYS A 167 -11.85 -4.23 -24.10
N CYS A 168 -13.03 -3.81 -23.62
CA CYS A 168 -13.73 -4.45 -22.50
C CYS A 168 -14.91 -5.29 -22.99
N ARG A 169 -14.73 -6.61 -23.09
CA ARG A 169 -15.80 -7.55 -23.52
C ARG A 169 -17.01 -7.62 -22.57
N LEU A 170 -16.85 -7.12 -21.34
CA LEU A 170 -17.85 -7.26 -20.27
C LEU A 170 -18.71 -6.01 -20.07
N CYS A 171 -18.41 -4.88 -20.73
CA CYS A 171 -19.05 -3.58 -20.44
C CYS A 171 -19.38 -2.81 -21.71
N ASP A 172 -20.57 -2.20 -21.76
CA ASP A 172 -21.01 -1.24 -22.79
C ASP A 172 -20.45 0.18 -22.59
N GLY A 173 -19.57 0.35 -21.60
CA GLY A 173 -19.02 1.64 -21.17
C GLY A 173 -19.77 2.32 -20.03
N LYS A 174 -21.01 1.92 -19.70
CA LYS A 174 -21.84 2.57 -18.66
C LYS A 174 -22.23 1.63 -17.53
N LYS A 175 -22.60 0.38 -17.87
CA LYS A 175 -23.16 -0.60 -16.95
C LYS A 175 -22.32 -0.81 -15.69
N PHE A 176 -21.01 -0.70 -15.77
CA PHE A 176 -20.09 -0.92 -14.65
C PHE A 176 -19.27 0.32 -14.27
N TRP A 177 -19.60 1.49 -14.82
CA TRP A 177 -18.81 2.71 -14.66
C TRP A 177 -19.32 3.57 -13.51
N SER A 178 -18.44 3.89 -12.55
CA SER A 178 -18.85 4.57 -11.32
C SER A 178 -19.36 5.99 -11.55
N ALA A 179 -18.89 6.68 -12.61
CA ALA A 179 -19.32 8.03 -12.93
C ALA A 179 -20.80 8.13 -13.31
N VAL A 180 -21.39 7.03 -13.81
CA VAL A 180 -22.82 6.97 -14.18
C VAL A 180 -23.69 6.65 -12.95
N LYS A 181 -23.20 5.78 -12.07
CA LYS A 181 -23.99 5.19 -10.98
C LYS A 181 -23.97 5.96 -9.67
N TYR A 182 -22.86 6.59 -9.32
CA TYR A 182 -22.66 7.10 -7.95
C TYR A 182 -22.51 8.62 -7.91
N LYS A 183 -23.34 9.27 -7.08
CA LYS A 183 -23.24 10.70 -6.78
C LYS A 183 -21.99 11.05 -5.95
N ARG A 184 -21.40 10.07 -5.25
CA ARG A 184 -20.17 10.22 -4.45
C ARG A 184 -19.11 9.26 -4.98
N LYS A 185 -17.97 9.83 -5.41
CA LYS A 185 -16.81 9.05 -5.83
C LYS A 185 -16.01 8.64 -4.60
N ILE A 186 -15.82 7.33 -4.43
CA ILE A 186 -14.91 6.78 -3.42
C ILE A 186 -13.55 6.59 -4.09
N PHE A 187 -12.49 6.87 -3.37
CA PHE A 187 -11.13 6.87 -3.92
C PHE A 187 -10.51 5.48 -3.85
N PRO A 188 -9.89 5.01 -4.94
CA PRO A 188 -9.00 3.86 -4.83
C PRO A 188 -7.82 4.19 -3.93
N LYS A 189 -7.38 3.23 -3.12
CA LYS A 189 -6.18 3.37 -2.28
C LYS A 189 -5.04 2.54 -2.85
N PHE A 190 -3.87 3.13 -2.93
CA PHE A 190 -2.65 2.49 -3.40
C PHE A 190 -1.69 2.41 -2.23
N HIS A 191 -1.23 1.21 -1.88
CA HIS A 191 -0.29 0.97 -0.81
C HIS A 191 0.92 0.24 -1.38
N LEU A 192 2.11 0.82 -1.19
CA LEU A 192 3.37 0.17 -1.53
C LEU A 192 3.69 -0.87 -0.47
N ASN A 193 4.11 -2.05 -0.90
CA ASN A 193 4.56 -3.10 -0.01
C ASN A 193 6.06 -2.95 0.25
N LEU A 194 6.44 -2.63 1.49
CA LEU A 194 7.84 -2.51 1.89
C LEU A 194 8.37 -3.85 2.41
N ARG A 195 9.53 -4.26 1.91
CA ARG A 195 10.31 -5.40 2.38
C ARG A 195 11.70 -4.94 2.80
N VAL A 196 12.33 -5.71 3.67
CA VAL A 196 13.68 -5.46 4.16
C VAL A 196 14.57 -6.62 3.75
N ARG A 197 15.75 -6.35 3.19
CA ARG A 197 16.76 -7.36 2.82
C ARG A 197 18.12 -7.00 3.41
N ASN A 198 19.05 -7.96 3.39
CA ASN A 198 20.38 -7.86 4.03
C ASN A 198 20.29 -7.50 5.52
N LEU A 199 19.37 -8.14 6.25
CA LEU A 199 19.37 -8.06 7.70
C LEU A 199 20.61 -8.79 8.25
N PRO A 200 21.22 -8.32 9.35
CA PRO A 200 22.36 -8.99 9.95
C PRO A 200 21.95 -10.36 10.50
N ASP A 201 22.86 -11.33 10.40
CA ASP A 201 22.68 -12.63 11.02
C ASP A 201 22.64 -12.50 12.55
N ILE A 202 21.60 -13.07 13.15
CA ILE A 202 21.42 -13.10 14.60
C ILE A 202 21.78 -14.48 15.12
N GLU A 203 22.58 -14.53 16.18
CA GLU A 203 22.94 -15.79 16.82
C GLU A 203 21.68 -16.51 17.34
N LYS A 204 21.60 -17.81 17.08
CA LYS A 204 20.45 -18.63 17.48
C LYS A 204 20.42 -18.75 19.00
N PRO A 205 19.36 -18.28 19.68
CA PRO A 205 19.29 -18.34 21.12
C PRO A 205 18.97 -19.75 21.62
N LEU A 206 19.33 -20.02 22.87
CA LEU A 206 18.84 -21.20 23.59
C LEU A 206 17.33 -21.09 23.87
N PHE A 207 16.87 -19.92 24.30
CA PHE A 207 15.44 -19.63 24.57
C PHE A 207 14.94 -18.48 23.69
N TYR A 208 15.40 -17.28 24.02
CA TYR A 208 15.19 -16.06 23.25
C TYR A 208 16.44 -15.18 23.36
N ASN A 209 16.59 -14.22 22.45
CA ASN A 209 17.61 -13.18 22.52
C ASN A 209 16.99 -11.83 22.15
N LEU A 210 17.13 -10.86 23.04
CA LEU A 210 16.79 -9.47 22.80
C LEU A 210 18.09 -8.67 22.71
N GLN A 211 18.35 -8.13 21.53
CA GLN A 211 19.57 -7.37 21.27
C GLN A 211 19.28 -6.13 20.43
N THR A 212 20.24 -5.22 20.43
CA THR A 212 20.22 -3.97 19.67
C THR A 212 21.48 -3.88 18.85
N ILE A 213 21.38 -3.36 17.63
CA ILE A 213 22.50 -3.08 16.75
C ILE A 213 22.36 -1.62 16.34
N THR A 214 23.32 -0.78 16.72
CA THR A 214 23.31 0.64 16.35
C THR A 214 23.86 0.84 14.94
N TYR A 215 23.56 1.99 14.34
CA TYR A 215 24.09 2.43 13.04
C TYR A 215 25.60 2.18 12.88
N ASP A 216 26.39 2.50 13.91
CA ASP A 216 27.85 2.32 13.89
C ASP A 216 28.29 0.84 13.91
N GLU A 217 27.50 -0.02 14.55
CA GLU A 217 27.77 -1.47 14.69
C GLU A 217 27.34 -2.25 13.44
N LEU A 218 26.39 -1.70 12.68
CA LEU A 218 25.92 -2.30 11.44
C LEU A 218 27.04 -2.27 10.38
N LYS A 219 27.40 -3.46 9.88
CA LYS A 219 28.51 -3.65 8.92
C LYS A 219 28.11 -3.38 7.47
N GLU A 220 26.87 -3.71 7.12
CA GLU A 220 26.34 -3.63 5.76
C GLU A 220 25.04 -2.82 5.75
N ASP A 221 24.80 -2.09 4.68
CA ASP A 221 23.55 -1.34 4.51
C ASP A 221 22.36 -2.31 4.36
N VAL A 222 21.28 -1.97 5.05
CA VAL A 222 20.00 -2.67 4.92
C VAL A 222 19.30 -2.15 3.66
N GLU A 223 18.71 -3.07 2.88
CA GLU A 223 17.95 -2.75 1.67
C GLU A 223 16.46 -2.59 2.02
N PHE A 224 15.90 -1.40 1.83
CA PHE A 224 14.48 -1.13 1.97
C PHE A 224 13.84 -1.14 0.58
N VAL A 225 13.04 -2.18 0.30
CA VAL A 225 12.60 -2.52 -1.06
C VAL A 225 11.08 -2.54 -1.19
N TYR A 226 10.57 -1.75 -2.14
CA TYR A 226 9.20 -1.78 -2.61
C TYR A 226 9.11 -2.61 -3.90
N ASP A 227 8.43 -3.75 -3.86
CA ASP A 227 8.33 -4.68 -5.00
C ASP A 227 6.90 -4.95 -5.48
N SER A 228 5.89 -4.53 -4.72
CA SER A 228 4.51 -4.57 -5.18
C SER A 228 3.67 -3.39 -4.69
N VAL A 229 2.56 -3.15 -5.40
CA VAL A 229 1.54 -2.14 -5.07
C VAL A 229 0.21 -2.84 -4.87
N TYR A 230 -0.37 -2.72 -3.68
CA TYR A 230 -1.74 -3.11 -3.40
C TYR A 230 -2.70 -1.98 -3.81
N VAL A 231 -3.66 -2.31 -4.66
CA VAL A 231 -4.67 -1.39 -5.17
C VAL A 231 -6.04 -1.83 -4.65
N TYR A 232 -6.60 -1.04 -3.73
CA TYR A 232 -7.93 -1.23 -3.19
C TYR A 232 -8.92 -0.41 -4.00
N LEU A 233 -9.73 -1.10 -4.80
CA LEU A 233 -10.73 -0.50 -5.69
C LEU A 233 -12.12 -0.58 -5.05
N PRO A 234 -12.75 0.55 -4.69
CA PRO A 234 -14.06 0.53 -4.07
C PRO A 234 -15.12 0.05 -5.07
N ARG A 235 -15.87 -0.99 -4.71
CA ARG A 235 -17.05 -1.45 -5.47
C ARG A 235 -18.33 -0.85 -4.91
N LEU A 236 -18.45 -0.86 -3.58
CA LEU A 236 -19.52 -0.26 -2.78
C LEU A 236 -18.90 0.50 -1.60
N PHE A 237 -19.72 1.13 -0.76
CA PHE A 237 -19.22 1.92 0.39
C PHE A 237 -18.42 1.09 1.41
N THR A 238 -18.77 -0.19 1.55
CA THR A 238 -18.18 -1.13 2.49
C THR A 238 -17.37 -2.24 1.80
N ASP A 239 -17.28 -2.21 0.46
CA ASP A 239 -16.68 -3.29 -0.33
C ASP A 239 -15.52 -2.77 -1.20
N TYR A 240 -14.39 -3.45 -1.10
CA TYR A 240 -13.16 -3.16 -1.84
C TYR A 240 -12.66 -4.42 -2.55
N LEU A 241 -12.36 -4.26 -3.83
CA LEU A 241 -11.62 -5.23 -4.62
C LEU A 241 -10.13 -4.97 -4.48
N LEU A 242 -9.38 -5.93 -3.95
CA LEU A 242 -7.93 -5.88 -3.88
C LEU A 242 -7.32 -6.39 -5.20
N ARG A 243 -6.36 -5.63 -5.71
CA ARG A 243 -5.44 -6.05 -6.78
C ARG A 243 -4.01 -5.84 -6.31
N GLU A 244 -3.09 -6.69 -6.77
CA GLU A 244 -1.66 -6.52 -6.52
C GLU A 244 -0.96 -6.33 -7.87
N ILE A 245 -0.13 -5.30 -7.98
CA ILE A 245 0.72 -5.03 -9.15
C ILE A 245 2.16 -5.28 -8.73
N GLU A 246 2.85 -6.18 -9.42
CA GLU A 246 4.28 -6.41 -9.23
C GLU A 246 5.06 -5.32 -9.98
N ILE A 247 5.94 -4.61 -9.27
CA ILE A 247 6.75 -3.52 -9.82
C ILE A 247 8.23 -3.89 -9.79
N THR A 248 9.01 -3.27 -10.67
CA THR A 248 10.47 -3.39 -10.60
C THR A 248 10.92 -2.94 -9.20
N PRO A 249 11.71 -3.75 -8.47
CA PRO A 249 12.12 -3.44 -7.10
C PRO A 249 12.70 -2.03 -7.00
N LEU A 250 12.01 -1.17 -6.26
CA LEU A 250 12.37 0.22 -6.04
C LEU A 250 12.73 0.40 -4.58
N GLY A 251 13.78 1.13 -4.24
CA GLY A 251 14.08 1.32 -2.83
C GLY A 251 15.26 2.22 -2.55
N TYR A 252 15.82 2.02 -1.36
CA TYR A 252 17.00 2.73 -0.91
C TYR A 252 17.84 1.83 0.00
N LEU A 253 19.13 2.17 0.09
CA LEU A 253 20.04 1.62 1.08
C LEU A 253 20.09 2.55 2.28
N ALA A 254 20.03 1.98 3.47
CA ALA A 254 20.25 2.70 4.70
C ALA A 254 21.10 1.87 5.65
N ARG A 255 22.19 2.48 6.12
CA ARG A 255 22.81 2.10 7.36
C ARG A 255 21.90 2.62 8.47
N THR A 256 21.31 1.73 9.25
CA THR A 256 20.26 2.07 10.23
C THR A 256 20.52 1.33 11.54
N SER A 257 19.80 1.72 12.59
CA SER A 257 19.79 1.00 13.85
C SER A 257 18.60 0.03 13.89
N LEU A 258 18.76 -1.10 14.58
CA LEU A 258 17.67 -2.07 14.76
C LEU A 258 17.65 -2.71 16.14
N ILE A 259 16.47 -3.21 16.50
CA ILE A 259 16.24 -4.07 17.65
C ILE A 259 15.81 -5.43 17.11
N SER A 260 16.41 -6.50 17.61
CA SER A 260 15.98 -7.85 17.26
C SER A 260 15.55 -8.63 18.49
N LEU A 261 14.37 -9.24 18.40
CA LEU A 261 13.86 -10.24 19.33
C LEU A 261 13.78 -11.58 18.60
N SER A 262 14.66 -12.51 18.95
CA SER A 262 14.76 -13.82 18.31
C SER A 262 14.33 -14.93 19.26
N PHE A 263 13.65 -15.94 18.75
CA PHE A 263 13.22 -17.11 19.50
C PHE A 263 13.90 -18.38 18.99
N ASN A 264 14.08 -19.36 19.87
CA ASN A 264 14.49 -20.69 19.47
C ASN A 264 13.34 -21.42 18.76
N SER A 265 13.50 -21.78 17.49
CA SER A 265 12.44 -22.39 16.67
C SER A 265 11.99 -23.77 17.19
N THR A 266 12.90 -24.55 17.77
CA THR A 266 12.57 -25.85 18.38
C THR A 266 11.67 -25.68 19.60
N LEU A 267 12.00 -24.72 20.48
CA LEU A 267 11.13 -24.40 21.62
C LEU A 267 9.80 -23.80 21.17
N LEU A 268 9.81 -22.94 20.15
CA LEU A 268 8.59 -22.39 19.59
C LEU A 268 7.66 -23.49 19.09
N THR A 269 8.21 -24.49 18.40
CA THR A 269 7.47 -25.68 17.95
C THR A 269 6.91 -26.47 19.13
N PHE A 270 7.68 -26.64 20.20
CA PHE A 270 7.19 -27.29 21.42
C PHE A 270 6.00 -26.53 22.04
N TYR A 271 6.09 -25.21 22.17
CA TYR A 271 4.98 -24.38 22.66
C TYR A 271 3.76 -24.44 21.74
N ILE A 272 3.96 -24.47 20.41
CA ILE A 272 2.88 -24.64 19.45
C ILE A 272 2.16 -25.96 19.69
N SER A 273 2.88 -27.07 19.90
CA SER A 273 2.25 -28.35 20.21
C SER A 273 1.34 -28.27 21.44
N THR A 274 1.78 -27.59 22.50
CA THR A 274 0.95 -27.36 23.70
C THR A 274 -0.25 -26.45 23.41
N ILE A 275 -0.06 -25.38 22.64
CA ILE A 275 -1.14 -24.46 22.25
C ILE A 275 -2.23 -25.19 21.45
N LEU A 276 -1.84 -26.16 20.62
CA LEU A 276 -2.76 -26.95 19.80
C LEU A 276 -3.56 -28.00 20.60
N GLU A 277 -3.25 -28.22 21.88
CA GLU A 277 -4.05 -29.09 22.77
C GLU A 277 -5.39 -28.42 23.14
N ASP A 278 -5.49 -27.10 23.07
CA ASP A 278 -6.73 -26.36 23.27
C ASP A 278 -7.67 -26.54 22.07
N ALA A 279 -8.80 -27.22 22.29
CA ALA A 279 -9.74 -27.57 21.23
C ALA A 279 -10.41 -26.36 20.56
N GLU A 280 -10.68 -25.30 21.32
CA GLU A 280 -11.33 -24.09 20.80
C GLU A 280 -10.35 -23.31 19.91
N LEU A 281 -9.12 -23.13 20.41
CA LEU A 281 -8.07 -22.46 19.66
C LEU A 281 -7.66 -23.26 18.41
N LEU A 282 -7.58 -24.58 18.52
CA LEU A 282 -7.29 -25.46 17.38
C LEU A 282 -8.31 -25.27 16.26
N GLU A 283 -9.60 -25.22 16.60
CA GLU A 283 -10.67 -25.02 15.62
C GLU A 283 -10.57 -23.64 14.95
N LEU A 284 -10.27 -22.59 15.71
CA LEU A 284 -10.03 -21.25 15.17
C LEU A 284 -8.83 -21.23 14.21
N LEU A 285 -7.73 -21.90 14.57
CA LEU A 285 -6.53 -21.98 13.74
C LEU A 285 -6.78 -22.77 12.45
N LYS A 286 -7.53 -23.87 12.51
CA LYS A 286 -7.98 -24.61 11.31
C LYS A 286 -8.79 -23.74 10.37
N PHE A 287 -9.73 -22.97 10.90
CA PHE A 287 -10.53 -22.04 10.10
C PHE A 287 -9.67 -20.95 9.44
N LYS A 288 -8.76 -20.32 10.19
CA LYS A 288 -7.83 -19.32 9.64
C LYS A 288 -6.90 -19.93 8.57
N TYR A 289 -6.40 -21.14 8.81
CA TYR A 289 -5.57 -21.86 7.83
C TYR A 289 -6.34 -22.18 6.56
N PHE A 290 -7.59 -22.62 6.66
CA PHE A 290 -8.46 -22.83 5.51
C PHE A 290 -8.61 -21.55 4.68
N LEU A 291 -8.95 -20.42 5.31
CA LEU A 291 -9.07 -19.13 4.63
C LEU A 291 -7.75 -18.69 3.98
N PHE A 292 -6.62 -18.93 4.65
CA PHE A 292 -5.30 -18.66 4.11
C PHE A 292 -5.00 -19.48 2.85
N GLN A 293 -5.39 -20.75 2.81
CA GLN A 293 -5.24 -21.59 1.62
C GLN A 293 -6.14 -21.12 0.46
N GLN A 294 -7.38 -20.71 0.76
CA GLN A 294 -8.23 -20.08 -0.25
C GLN A 294 -7.63 -18.77 -0.75
N PHE A 295 -7.01 -17.99 0.13
CA PHE A 295 -6.34 -16.74 -0.23
C PHE A 295 -5.15 -16.98 -1.17
N LYS A 296 -4.33 -17.99 -0.91
CA LYS A 296 -3.26 -18.39 -1.85
C LYS A 296 -3.82 -18.75 -3.23
N LYS A 297 -4.95 -19.44 -3.27
CA LYS A 297 -5.60 -19.88 -4.53
C LYS A 297 -6.19 -18.72 -5.32
N TYR A 298 -6.94 -17.83 -4.67
CA TYR A 298 -7.68 -16.76 -5.35
C TYR A 298 -6.93 -15.43 -5.42
N SER A 299 -5.88 -15.25 -4.62
CA SER A 299 -5.16 -13.98 -4.44
C SER A 299 -6.11 -12.82 -4.05
N SER A 300 -7.20 -13.13 -3.35
CA SER A 300 -8.30 -12.22 -3.04
C SER A 300 -8.94 -12.62 -1.72
N ALA A 301 -8.87 -11.73 -0.72
CA ALA A 301 -9.43 -11.98 0.60
C ALA A 301 -10.96 -12.14 0.55
N LEU A 302 -11.64 -11.41 -0.34
CA LEU A 302 -13.09 -11.50 -0.53
C LEU A 302 -13.50 -12.85 -1.12
N ASP A 303 -12.86 -13.26 -2.22
CA ASP A 303 -13.18 -14.54 -2.86
C ASP A 303 -12.87 -15.71 -1.91
N SER A 304 -11.86 -15.56 -1.06
CA SER A 304 -11.53 -16.53 -0.01
C SER A 304 -12.58 -16.57 1.09
N ALA A 305 -13.06 -15.39 1.52
CA ALA A 305 -14.09 -15.27 2.53
C ALA A 305 -15.40 -15.90 2.06
N LEU A 306 -15.77 -15.80 0.78
CA LEU A 306 -16.97 -16.44 0.22
C LEU A 306 -16.94 -17.98 0.30
N GLU A 307 -15.76 -18.58 0.41
CA GLU A 307 -15.61 -20.03 0.53
C GLU A 307 -15.80 -20.52 1.96
N TYR A 308 -16.10 -19.65 2.94
CA TYR A 308 -16.28 -20.03 4.33
C TYR A 308 -17.35 -21.12 4.52
N GLU A 309 -18.41 -21.14 3.71
CA GLU A 309 -19.47 -22.16 3.76
C GLU A 309 -18.95 -23.57 3.42
N LYS A 310 -17.80 -23.67 2.73
CA LYS A 310 -17.17 -24.94 2.37
C LYS A 310 -16.21 -25.44 3.44
N TYR A 311 -15.99 -24.67 4.50
CA TYR A 311 -15.11 -25.04 5.58
C TYR A 311 -15.60 -26.32 6.27
N LYS A 312 -14.70 -27.29 6.42
CA LYS A 312 -14.93 -28.53 7.17
C LYS A 312 -13.69 -28.83 8.01
N SER A 313 -13.80 -28.72 9.34
CA SER A 313 -12.69 -28.95 10.28
C SER A 313 -11.97 -30.28 10.05
N SER A 314 -12.72 -31.35 9.74
CA SER A 314 -12.17 -32.69 9.49
C SER A 314 -11.28 -32.81 8.25
N THR A 315 -11.32 -31.83 7.35
CA THR A 315 -10.48 -31.83 6.13
C THR A 315 -9.11 -31.21 6.34
N ILE A 316 -8.87 -30.59 7.51
CA ILE A 316 -7.59 -29.95 7.82
C ILE A 316 -6.73 -30.92 8.64
N ASP A 317 -5.65 -31.40 8.03
CA ASP A 317 -4.64 -32.20 8.72
C ASP A 317 -3.64 -31.29 9.46
N THR A 318 -3.74 -31.32 10.78
CA THR A 318 -2.96 -30.50 11.70
C THR A 318 -1.53 -31.00 11.91
N ASN A 319 -1.22 -32.22 11.48
CA ASN A 319 0.12 -32.80 11.61
C ASN A 319 1.02 -32.45 10.42
N THR A 320 0.48 -31.77 9.41
CA THR A 320 1.26 -31.35 8.25
C THR A 320 2.25 -30.25 8.62
N SER A 321 3.44 -30.30 8.04
CA SER A 321 4.45 -29.25 8.19
C SER A 321 3.94 -27.88 7.72
N GLU A 322 3.02 -27.86 6.76
CA GLU A 322 2.41 -26.62 6.27
C GLU A 322 1.49 -25.98 7.30
N PHE A 323 0.66 -26.76 8.01
CA PHE A 323 -0.19 -26.25 9.06
C PHE A 323 0.65 -25.75 10.24
N LEU A 324 1.62 -26.54 10.71
CA LEU A 324 2.49 -26.16 11.82
C LEU A 324 3.27 -24.87 11.50
N LYS A 325 3.80 -24.76 10.28
CA LYS A 325 4.47 -23.54 9.83
C LYS A 325 3.53 -22.34 9.78
N PHE A 326 2.28 -22.53 9.34
CA PHE A 326 1.28 -21.45 9.38
C PHE A 326 0.99 -20.97 10.81
N VAL A 327 0.90 -21.89 11.77
CA VAL A 327 0.69 -21.55 13.19
C VAL A 327 1.91 -20.82 13.75
N GLU A 328 3.11 -21.28 13.44
CA GLU A 328 4.36 -20.61 13.80
C GLU A 328 4.43 -19.19 13.25
N GLU A 329 4.24 -19.03 11.93
CA GLU A 329 4.23 -17.72 11.27
C GLU A 329 3.17 -16.79 11.88
N SER A 330 1.97 -17.31 12.17
CA SER A 330 0.89 -16.53 12.79
C SER A 330 1.24 -16.06 14.21
N LEU A 331 1.90 -16.93 15.00
CA LEU A 331 2.32 -16.61 16.36
C LEU A 331 3.44 -15.56 16.35
N VAL A 332 4.50 -15.77 15.56
CA VAL A 332 5.61 -14.81 15.45
C VAL A 332 5.10 -13.47 14.91
N HIS A 333 4.18 -13.48 13.95
CA HIS A 333 3.57 -12.26 13.45
C HIS A 333 2.79 -11.51 14.52
N THR A 334 2.01 -12.23 15.33
CA THR A 334 1.29 -11.64 16.47
C THR A 334 2.26 -11.05 17.51
N LEU A 335 3.32 -11.78 17.84
CA LEU A 335 4.37 -11.31 18.75
C LEU A 335 5.10 -10.07 18.19
N ALA A 336 5.32 -9.99 16.88
CA ALA A 336 5.94 -8.84 16.24
C ALA A 336 5.09 -7.58 16.39
N HIS A 337 3.77 -7.67 16.15
CA HIS A 337 2.84 -6.55 16.36
C HIS A 337 2.82 -6.10 17.81
N LEU A 338 2.70 -7.06 18.75
CA LEU A 338 2.69 -6.74 20.18
C LEU A 338 4.01 -6.10 20.61
N PHE A 339 5.14 -6.62 20.14
CA PHE A 339 6.45 -6.09 20.49
C PHE A 339 6.65 -4.68 19.95
N LEU A 340 6.24 -4.41 18.71
CA LEU A 340 6.25 -3.06 18.14
C LEU A 340 5.39 -2.10 18.97
N LEU A 341 4.15 -2.48 19.29
CA LEU A 341 3.24 -1.66 20.09
C LEU A 341 3.78 -1.42 21.50
N PHE A 342 4.41 -2.41 22.12
CA PHE A 342 5.07 -2.27 23.42
C PHE A 342 6.16 -1.20 23.35
N LEU A 343 7.08 -1.31 22.39
CA LEU A 343 8.17 -0.34 22.24
C LEU A 343 7.63 1.07 21.98
N ILE A 344 6.65 1.21 21.10
CA ILE A 344 6.05 2.51 20.78
C ILE A 344 5.32 3.09 21.99
N THR A 345 4.43 2.33 22.63
CA THR A 345 3.53 2.90 23.64
C THR A 345 4.15 3.00 25.03
N LYS A 346 5.06 2.08 25.40
CA LYS A 346 5.64 2.02 26.74
C LYS A 346 7.06 2.52 26.82
N LYS A 347 7.85 2.39 25.75
CA LYS A 347 9.28 2.70 25.82
C LYS A 347 9.61 4.06 25.24
N VAL A 348 9.28 4.30 23.97
CA VAL A 348 9.86 5.44 23.25
C VAL A 348 8.85 6.51 22.84
N GLN A 349 7.55 6.21 22.83
CA GLN A 349 6.48 7.17 22.46
C GLN A 349 6.72 7.85 21.11
N ILE A 350 7.23 7.09 20.13
CA ILE A 350 7.56 7.57 18.78
C ILE A 350 6.38 7.33 17.83
N ASP A 351 6.28 8.19 16.82
CA ASP A 351 5.37 8.02 15.69
C ASP A 351 5.62 6.67 14.95
N PRO A 352 4.63 5.77 14.89
CA PRO A 352 4.75 4.49 14.20
C PRO A 352 5.20 4.58 12.73
N GLU A 353 4.91 5.68 12.02
CA GLU A 353 5.26 5.82 10.59
C GLU A 353 6.78 5.82 10.34
N LYS A 354 7.55 6.04 11.40
CA LYS A 354 9.00 6.19 11.38
C LYS A 354 9.75 4.90 11.71
N ILE A 355 9.01 3.85 12.07
CA ILE A 355 9.53 2.54 12.43
C ILE A 355 8.93 1.52 11.46
N THR A 356 9.73 0.56 11.03
CA THR A 356 9.22 -0.63 10.33
C THR A 356 9.60 -1.87 11.11
N TYR A 357 8.81 -2.93 10.97
CA TYR A 357 9.18 -4.23 11.51
C TYR A 357 9.21 -5.26 10.40
N TYR A 358 10.10 -6.23 10.55
CA TYR A 358 10.28 -7.33 9.64
C TYR A 358 10.41 -8.64 10.42
N ILE A 359 9.94 -9.72 9.84
CA ILE A 359 10.03 -11.06 10.43
C ILE A 359 10.87 -11.91 9.49
N SER A 360 11.93 -12.50 10.03
CA SER A 360 12.72 -13.52 9.34
C SER A 360 12.77 -14.74 10.23
N ASP A 361 12.20 -15.86 9.77
CA ASP A 361 12.05 -17.08 10.55
C ASP A 361 11.38 -16.80 11.92
N SER A 362 11.99 -17.23 13.02
CA SER A 362 11.53 -16.98 14.39
C SER A 362 12.13 -15.70 14.99
N SER A 363 12.56 -14.75 14.17
CA SER A 363 13.18 -13.48 14.58
C SER A 363 12.36 -12.28 14.11
N ILE A 364 12.16 -11.34 15.04
CA ILE A 364 11.47 -10.07 14.84
C ILE A 364 12.52 -8.97 14.83
N PHE A 365 12.53 -8.16 13.79
CA PHE A 365 13.40 -7.00 13.63
C PHE A 365 12.56 -5.74 13.62
N ILE A 366 12.95 -4.75 14.38
CA ILE A 366 12.33 -3.43 14.41
C ILE A 366 13.40 -2.41 14.02
N LEU A 367 13.18 -1.69 12.93
CA LEU A 367 14.16 -0.83 12.29
C LEU A 367 13.67 0.61 12.20
N GLU A 368 14.61 1.55 12.26
CA GLU A 368 14.34 2.96 11.92
C GLU A 368 14.24 3.13 10.41
N ASN A 369 13.13 3.74 9.97
CA ASN A 369 12.87 4.08 8.58
C ASN A 369 13.59 5.40 8.22
N SER A 370 14.89 5.50 8.48
CA SER A 370 15.69 6.72 8.25
C SER A 370 17.11 6.40 7.74
N LYS A 371 17.64 7.27 6.87
CA LYS A 371 18.93 7.07 6.18
C LYS A 371 20.12 7.66 6.94
N ASN A 372 19.91 8.72 7.71
CA ASN A 372 20.95 9.49 8.41
C ASN A 372 20.40 9.93 9.76
N ASP A 373 21.03 9.49 10.85
CA ASP A 373 20.62 9.71 12.25
C ASP A 373 19.21 9.19 12.58
N GLY A 374 19.22 8.07 13.27
CA GLY A 374 18.07 7.49 13.93
C GLY A 374 17.32 8.45 14.84
N MET A 375 16.15 8.04 15.31
CA MET A 375 15.40 8.79 16.32
C MET A 375 15.98 8.63 17.72
N GLY A 376 17.10 7.91 17.84
CA GLY A 376 17.67 7.52 19.12
C GLY A 376 16.88 6.40 19.78
N PHE A 377 15.93 5.74 19.09
CA PHE A 377 15.03 4.79 19.75
C PHE A 377 15.79 3.52 20.09
N VAL A 378 16.65 3.06 19.19
CA VAL A 378 17.47 1.88 19.40
C VAL A 378 18.47 2.14 20.52
N GLU A 379 19.05 3.34 20.56
CA GLU A 379 19.96 3.80 21.61
C GLU A 379 19.24 3.87 22.96
N THR A 380 17.98 4.33 22.98
CA THR A 380 17.14 4.34 24.19
C THR A 380 16.94 2.92 24.72
N ILE A 381 16.54 1.97 23.86
CA ILE A 381 16.37 0.58 24.27
C ILE A 381 17.70 -0.08 24.64
N LYS A 382 18.79 0.25 23.94
CA LYS A 382 20.15 -0.22 24.26
C LYS A 382 20.57 0.22 25.66
N ASN A 383 20.27 1.47 26.03
CA ASN A 383 20.54 1.98 27.37
C ASN A 383 19.67 1.29 28.41
N GLU A 384 18.37 1.09 28.15
CA GLU A 384 17.51 0.32 29.05
C GLU A 384 18.01 -1.12 29.24
N ILE A 385 18.45 -1.79 28.17
CA ILE A 385 19.01 -3.15 28.23
C ILE A 385 20.25 -3.18 29.15
N LYS A 386 21.12 -2.17 29.04
CA LYS A 386 22.31 -2.04 29.89
C LYS A 386 21.96 -1.78 31.36
N GLU A 387 20.93 -0.98 31.63
CA GLU A 387 20.51 -0.63 32.99
C GLU A 387 19.72 -1.76 33.68
N LYS A 388 18.81 -2.41 32.97
CA LYS A 388 17.78 -3.29 33.53
C LYS A 388 17.98 -4.79 33.28
N ASN A 389 18.95 -5.18 32.44
CA ASN A 389 19.10 -6.52 31.85
C ASN A 389 18.00 -6.85 30.81
N PRO A 390 18.36 -7.50 29.66
CA PRO A 390 17.38 -7.91 28.64
C PRO A 390 16.20 -8.72 29.19
N THR A 391 16.44 -9.57 30.18
CA THR A 391 15.42 -10.45 30.78
C THR A 391 14.29 -9.67 31.45
N LEU A 392 14.63 -8.57 32.13
CA LEU A 392 13.62 -7.74 32.79
C LEU A 392 12.74 -7.02 31.76
N ILE A 393 13.35 -6.53 30.67
CA ILE A 393 12.60 -5.89 29.58
C ILE A 393 11.68 -6.88 28.88
N PHE A 394 12.16 -8.11 28.65
CA PHE A 394 11.32 -9.16 28.09
C PHE A 394 10.15 -9.52 29.01
N LYS A 395 10.38 -9.57 30.33
CA LYS A 395 9.30 -9.76 31.31
C LYS A 395 8.29 -8.61 31.27
N GLU A 396 8.76 -7.36 31.26
CA GLU A 396 7.89 -6.17 31.13
C GLU A 396 7.05 -6.23 29.84
N PHE A 397 7.63 -6.72 28.74
CA PHE A 397 6.91 -6.96 27.49
C PHE A 397 5.80 -8.02 27.65
N VAL A 398 6.11 -9.17 28.25
CA VAL A 398 5.12 -10.24 28.47
C VAL A 398 3.98 -9.77 29.36
N ASP A 399 4.30 -9.13 30.49
CA ASP A 399 3.29 -8.61 31.43
C ASP A 399 2.39 -7.57 30.74
N TRP A 400 2.99 -6.66 29.96
CA TRP A 400 2.25 -5.68 29.16
C TRP A 400 1.37 -6.34 28.08
N ALA A 401 1.88 -7.35 27.39
CA ALA A 401 1.15 -8.03 26.32
C ALA A 401 -0.09 -8.75 26.87
N LEU A 402 0.05 -9.43 28.02
CA LEU A 402 -1.07 -10.07 28.70
C LEU A 402 -2.14 -9.04 29.12
N GLU A 403 -1.72 -7.91 29.72
CA GLU A 403 -2.64 -6.83 30.08
C GLU A 403 -3.35 -6.24 28.84
N PHE A 404 -2.59 -6.00 27.76
CA PHE A 404 -3.11 -5.45 26.51
C PHE A 404 -4.14 -6.38 25.88
N LEU A 405 -3.84 -7.68 25.78
CA LEU A 405 -4.73 -8.67 25.19
C LEU A 405 -6.01 -8.85 26.01
N SER A 406 -5.91 -8.90 27.34
CA SER A 406 -7.10 -9.00 28.23
C SER A 406 -8.04 -7.78 28.08
N LYS A 407 -7.47 -6.57 27.98
CA LYS A 407 -8.26 -5.37 27.69
C LYS A 407 -8.87 -5.40 26.29
N HIS A 408 -8.14 -5.87 25.30
CA HIS A 408 -8.61 -5.98 23.92
C HIS A 408 -9.80 -6.94 23.81
N GLU A 409 -9.72 -8.09 24.47
CA GLU A 409 -10.82 -9.07 24.56
C GLU A 409 -12.07 -8.46 25.21
N THR A 410 -11.89 -7.76 26.34
CA THR A 410 -13.00 -7.07 27.02
C THR A 410 -13.67 -6.04 26.09
N HIS A 411 -12.89 -5.30 25.31
CA HIS A 411 -13.41 -4.34 24.34
C HIS A 411 -14.15 -5.01 23.17
N ILE A 412 -13.64 -6.13 22.66
CA ILE A 412 -14.31 -6.90 21.60
C ILE A 412 -15.65 -7.43 22.11
N ASN A 413 -15.69 -8.03 23.29
CA ASN A 413 -16.92 -8.59 23.87
C ASN A 413 -17.99 -7.50 24.02
N LYS A 414 -17.60 -6.33 24.57
CA LYS A 414 -18.49 -5.17 24.66
C LYS A 414 -19.00 -4.70 23.29
N TYR A 415 -18.14 -4.69 22.27
CA TYR A 415 -18.55 -4.30 20.92
C TYR A 415 -19.51 -5.32 20.29
N GLN A 416 -19.29 -6.61 20.51
CA GLN A 416 -20.21 -7.66 20.08
C GLN A 416 -21.57 -7.53 20.76
N GLU A 417 -21.62 -7.28 22.07
CA GLU A 417 -22.88 -7.03 22.80
C GLU A 417 -23.66 -5.85 22.20
N ILE A 418 -22.97 -4.75 21.86
CA ILE A 418 -23.58 -3.60 21.19
C ILE A 418 -24.18 -4.03 19.85
N LEU A 419 -23.41 -4.72 19.00
CA LEU A 419 -23.89 -5.20 17.70
C LEU A 419 -25.09 -6.14 17.81
N PHE A 420 -25.09 -7.07 18.78
CA PHE A 420 -26.23 -7.95 19.03
C PHE A 420 -27.46 -7.15 19.47
N SER A 421 -27.28 -6.15 20.34
CA SER A 421 -28.39 -5.29 20.78
C SER A 421 -28.96 -4.42 19.67
N GLU A 422 -28.12 -3.94 18.75
CA GLU A 422 -28.53 -3.16 17.57
C GLU A 422 -29.24 -4.03 16.53
N ALA A 423 -28.75 -5.26 16.32
CA ALA A 423 -29.40 -6.23 15.45
C ALA A 423 -30.80 -6.59 15.98
N GLN A 424 -30.94 -6.84 17.29
CA GLN A 424 -32.24 -7.14 17.91
C GLN A 424 -33.24 -5.98 17.89
N LYS A 425 -32.76 -4.72 17.84
CA LYS A 425 -33.63 -3.52 17.70
C LYS A 425 -34.03 -3.24 16.26
N SER A 426 -33.37 -3.87 15.29
CA SER A 426 -33.59 -3.67 13.85
C SER A 426 -34.53 -4.71 13.23
N PHE A 427 -34.99 -5.68 14.04
CA PHE A 427 -36.10 -6.60 13.78
C PHE A 427 -37.25 -6.28 14.74
#